data_AF-J4XQQ2-F1
#
_entry.id   AF-J4XQQ2-F1
#
_cell.length_a   1.000
_cell.length_b   1.000
_cell.length_c   1.000
_cell.angle_alpha   90.00
_cell.angle_beta   90.00
_cell.angle_gamma   90.00
#
_symmetry.space_group_name_H-M   'P 1'
#
loop_
_entity.id
_entity.type
_entity.pdbx_description
1 polymer ?
#
loop_
_entity_poly.entity_id
_entity_poly.type
_entity_poly.pdbx_seq_one_letter_code
_entity_poly.pdbx_strand_id
1 'polypeptide(L)'
;MIDFSTCQIDPFRTYGGGNGNKIGVLYEGETYMLKFPPKEKTKVYYTNASLSEYLACHIYEFLGMQAQETLYGVYRIQGKETSPVRILRATDFG
;
A
#
# COMPACT_ATOMS: atom_id res chain seq x y z
N MET A 1 -0.04 -12.71 7.03
CA MET A 1 -0.29 -11.28 6.77
C MET A 1 1.02 -10.55 6.97
N ILE A 2 1.51 -9.84 5.95
CA ILE A 2 2.82 -9.19 5.99
C ILE A 2 2.74 -7.95 6.90
N ASP A 3 3.77 -7.74 7.71
CA ASP A 3 3.89 -6.58 8.58
C ASP A 3 4.99 -5.65 8.06
N PHE A 4 4.59 -4.51 7.53
CA PHE A 4 5.50 -3.53 6.93
C PHE A 4 6.06 -2.53 7.94
N SER A 5 5.70 -2.64 9.22
CA SER A 5 6.07 -1.66 10.25
C SER A 5 7.58 -1.55 10.49
N THR A 6 8.34 -2.60 10.14
CA THR A 6 9.80 -2.65 10.30
C THR A 6 10.57 -2.35 9.01
N CYS A 7 9.86 -2.06 7.91
CA CYS A 7 10.51 -1.73 6.64
C CYS A 7 11.27 -0.40 6.76
N GLN A 8 12.44 -0.32 6.14
CA GLN A 8 13.18 0.93 6.04
C GLN A 8 12.39 1.90 5.15
N ILE A 9 12.20 3.13 5.61
CA ILE A 9 11.54 4.18 4.83
C ILE A 9 12.55 4.76 3.85
N ASP A 10 12.17 4.87 2.58
CA ASP A 10 12.93 5.59 1.56
C ASP A 10 12.50 7.08 1.58
N PRO A 11 13.35 8.00 2.09
CA PRO A 11 13.01 9.42 2.19
C PRO A 11 13.13 10.17 0.86
N PHE A 12 13.75 9.56 -0.16
CA PHE A 12 14.03 10.23 -1.43
C PHE A 12 12.88 10.06 -2.44
N ARG A 13 11.96 9.13 -2.19
CA ARG A 13 10.78 8.92 -3.04
C ARG A 13 9.52 9.52 -2.42
N THR A 14 8.98 10.51 -3.11
CA THR A 14 7.67 11.09 -2.82
C THR A 14 6.65 10.63 -3.88
N TYR A 15 5.43 10.35 -3.44
CA TYR A 15 4.36 9.89 -4.32
C TYR A 15 3.18 10.84 -4.22
N GLY A 16 2.72 11.35 -5.37
CA GLY A 16 1.61 12.30 -5.46
C GLY A 16 0.21 11.66 -5.29
N GLY A 17 -0.82 12.46 -5.57
CA GLY A 17 -2.23 12.03 -5.62
C GLY A 17 -3.00 12.24 -4.32
N GLY A 18 -4.28 12.62 -4.44
CA GLY A 18 -5.11 13.10 -3.32
C GLY A 18 -5.69 12.03 -2.37
N ASN A 19 -5.62 10.74 -2.73
CA ASN A 19 -6.13 9.66 -1.89
C ASN A 19 -5.06 9.13 -0.95
N GLY A 20 -5.14 9.54 0.32
CA GLY A 20 -4.33 8.98 1.42
C GLY A 20 -2.85 9.34 1.36
N ASN A 21 -2.20 9.20 2.52
CA ASN A 21 -0.76 9.36 2.64
C ASN A 21 -0.04 8.20 1.95
N LYS A 22 1.17 8.48 1.45
CA LYS A 22 2.00 7.50 0.74
C LYS A 22 3.45 7.66 1.21
N ILE A 23 4.14 6.55 1.42
CA ILE A 23 5.56 6.54 1.76
C ILE A 23 6.30 5.50 0.92
N GLY A 24 7.57 5.74 0.65
CA GLY A 24 8.46 4.72 0.08
C GLY A 24 8.96 3.79 1.19
N VAL A 25 8.92 2.49 0.95
CA VAL A 25 9.50 1.47 1.84
C VAL A 25 10.38 0.51 1.05
N LEU A 26 11.45 0.04 1.69
CA LEU A 26 12.25 -1.07 1.18
C LEU A 26 11.73 -2.39 1.75
N TYR A 27 11.33 -3.31 0.89
CA TYR A 27 10.86 -4.64 1.25
C TYR A 27 11.55 -5.66 0.35
N GLU A 28 12.19 -6.67 0.95
CA GLU A 28 12.93 -7.73 0.22
C GLU A 28 13.95 -7.22 -0.82
N GLY A 29 14.63 -6.11 -0.51
CA GLY A 29 15.65 -5.51 -1.38
C GLY A 29 15.10 -4.59 -2.46
N GLU A 30 13.78 -4.45 -2.55
CA GLU A 30 13.09 -3.73 -3.61
C GLU A 30 12.29 -2.57 -3.02
N THR A 31 12.15 -1.49 -3.80
CA THR A 31 11.40 -0.32 -3.34
C THR A 31 9.92 -0.44 -3.69
N TYR A 32 9.07 -0.23 -2.70
CA TYR A 32 7.63 -0.19 -2.85
C TYR A 32 7.06 1.14 -2.38
N MET A 33 5.95 1.56 -2.98
CA MET A 33 5.08 2.60 -2.46
C MET A 33 4.05 1.98 -1.52
N LEU A 34 4.11 2.33 -0.25
CA LEU A 34 3.07 1.99 0.72
C LEU A 34 1.98 3.06 0.70
N LYS A 35 0.75 2.64 0.42
CA LYS A 35 -0.44 3.52 0.42
C LYS A 35 -1.25 3.31 1.69
N PHE A 36 -1.41 4.37 2.47
CA PHE A 36 -2.32 4.38 3.60
C PHE A 36 -3.77 4.62 3.11
N PRO A 37 -4.77 4.00 3.75
CA PRO A 37 -6.15 4.40 3.54
C PRO A 37 -6.33 5.88 3.92
N PRO A 38 -7.24 6.61 3.25
CA PRO A 38 -7.55 7.98 3.65
C PRO A 38 -8.04 8.01 5.10
N LYS A 39 -7.61 9.02 5.87
CA LYS A 39 -8.15 9.24 7.22
C LYS A 39 -9.65 9.55 7.10
N GLU A 40 -10.47 8.75 7.76
CA GLU A 40 -11.93 8.87 7.71
C GLU A 40 -12.38 10.24 8.22
N LYS A 41 -13.26 10.92 7.47
CA LYS A 41 -13.94 12.16 7.91
C LYS A 41 -15.30 11.89 8.56
N THR A 42 -15.80 10.65 8.48
CA THR A 42 -17.11 10.20 8.97
C THR A 42 -16.97 8.84 9.67
N LYS A 43 -17.86 8.50 10.60
CA LYS A 43 -17.84 7.25 11.41
C LYS A 43 -18.10 5.95 10.60
N VAL A 44 -17.58 5.83 9.38
CA VAL A 44 -17.76 4.65 8.53
C VAL A 44 -16.43 3.90 8.47
N TYR A 45 -16.25 3.01 9.44
CA TYR A 45 -15.04 2.24 9.77
C TYR A 45 -14.55 1.23 8.70
N TYR A 46 -15.01 1.30 7.46
CA TYR A 46 -14.78 0.26 6.45
C TYR A 46 -14.23 0.86 5.15
N THR A 47 -13.04 1.46 5.19
CA THR A 47 -12.33 1.80 3.95
C THR A 47 -11.69 0.54 3.34
N ASN A 48 -12.49 -0.21 2.57
CA ASN A 48 -12.03 -1.42 1.86
C ASN A 48 -11.13 -1.11 0.64
N ALA A 49 -10.79 0.15 0.39
CA ALA A 49 -10.05 0.58 -0.81
C ALA A 49 -8.72 -0.17 -1.01
N SER A 50 -7.94 -0.38 0.07
CA SER A 50 -6.67 -1.12 -0.02
C SER A 50 -6.89 -2.59 -0.39
N LEU A 51 -7.95 -3.21 0.13
CA LEU A 51 -8.29 -4.59 -0.18
C LEU A 51 -8.86 -4.73 -1.60
N SER A 52 -9.76 -3.82 -2.00
CA SER A 52 -10.34 -3.81 -3.34
C SER A 52 -9.29 -3.62 -4.44
N GLU A 53 -8.31 -2.74 -4.25
CA GLU A 53 -7.23 -2.55 -5.23
C GLU A 53 -6.31 -3.78 -5.31
N TYR A 54 -5.95 -4.37 -4.17
CA TYR A 54 -5.18 -5.62 -4.14
C TYR A 54 -5.90 -6.75 -4.90
N LEU A 55 -7.18 -6.99 -4.58
CA LEU A 55 -7.98 -8.02 -5.24
C LEU A 55 -8.15 -7.74 -6.73
N ALA A 56 -8.39 -6.49 -7.11
CA ALA A 56 -8.51 -6.11 -8.51
C ALA A 56 -7.22 -6.44 -9.27
N CYS A 57 -6.05 -5.96 -8.82
CA CYS A 57 -4.77 -6.26 -9.48
C CYS A 57 -4.57 -7.77 -9.70
N HIS A 58 -4.82 -8.59 -8.67
CA HIS A 58 -4.64 -10.04 -8.77
C HIS A 58 -5.68 -10.71 -9.70
N ILE A 59 -6.91 -10.19 -9.77
CA ILE A 59 -7.89 -10.66 -10.76
C ILE A 59 -7.43 -10.31 -12.17
N TYR A 60 -6.92 -9.10 -12.39
CA TYR A 60 -6.37 -8.69 -13.70
C TYR A 60 -5.20 -9.58 -14.12
N GLU A 61 -4.24 -9.83 -13.22
CA GLU A 61 -3.11 -10.75 -13.46
C GLU A 61 -3.58 -12.18 -13.76
N PHE A 62 -4.55 -12.68 -12.97
CA PHE A 62 -5.14 -14.01 -13.19
C PHE A 62 -5.79 -14.14 -14.58
N LEU A 63 -6.37 -13.06 -15.10
CA LEU A 63 -6.93 -12.99 -16.44
C LEU A 63 -5.86 -12.77 -17.54
N GLY A 64 -4.57 -12.75 -17.19
CA GLY A 64 -3.46 -12.54 -18.12
C GLY A 64 -3.27 -11.09 -18.56
N MET A 65 -3.90 -10.14 -17.87
CA MET A 65 -3.73 -8.71 -18.12
C MET A 65 -2.56 -8.18 -17.30
N GLN A 66 -1.83 -7.20 -17.85
CA GLN A 66 -0.80 -6.49 -17.09
C GLN A 66 -1.46 -5.66 -15.99
N ALA A 67 -1.07 -5.88 -14.74
CA ALA A 67 -1.47 -5.09 -13.59
C ALA A 67 -0.24 -4.67 -12.77
N GLN A 68 -0.46 -3.83 -11.77
CA GLN A 68 0.58 -3.42 -10.83
C GLN A 68 0.84 -4.55 -9.84
N GLU A 69 2.12 -4.83 -9.55
CA GLU A 69 2.52 -5.79 -8.53
C GLU A 69 2.15 -5.22 -7.16
N THR A 70 1.30 -5.94 -6.43
CA THR A 70 0.76 -5.49 -5.15
C THR A 70 0.96 -6.53 -4.06
N LEU A 71 1.31 -6.05 -2.86
CA LEU A 71 1.30 -6.87 -1.65
C LEU A 71 0.34 -6.25 -0.63
N TYR A 72 -0.32 -7.10 0.15
CA TYR A 72 -1.29 -6.68 1.17
C TYR A 72 -0.82 -7.07 2.57
N GLY A 73 -0.98 -6.16 3.52
CA GLY A 73 -0.50 -6.37 4.87
C GLY A 73 -0.94 -5.28 5.83
N VAL A 74 -0.18 -5.12 6.91
CA VAL A 74 -0.45 -4.14 7.95
C VAL A 74 0.74 -3.23 8.18
N TYR A 75 0.45 -2.02 8.66
CA TYR A 75 1.46 -1.07 9.11
C TYR A 75 1.01 -0.46 10.43
N ARG A 76 1.90 -0.43 11.44
CA ARG A 76 1.64 0.15 12.75
C ARG A 76 2.20 1.55 12.85
N ILE A 77 1.31 2.53 13.01
CA ILE A 77 1.71 3.92 13.25
C ILE A 77 2.03 4.06 14.74
N GLN A 78 3.28 4.42 15.06
CA GLN A 78 3.78 4.60 16.43
C GLN A 78 3.53 3.39 17.36
N GLY A 79 3.54 2.18 16.79
CA GLY A 79 3.38 0.93 17.54
C GLY A 79 2.00 0.67 18.15
N LYS A 80 1.00 1.52 17.89
CA LYS A 80 -0.33 1.42 18.54
C LYS A 80 -1.48 1.16 17.56
N GLU A 81 -1.53 1.88 16.45
CA GLU A 81 -2.64 1.73 15.49
C GLU A 81 -2.22 0.89 14.30
N THR A 82 -2.88 -0.25 14.13
CA THR A 82 -2.69 -1.15 12.98
C THR A 82 -3.64 -0.75 11.87
N SER A 83 -3.11 -0.36 10.71
CA SER A 83 -3.91 -0.06 9.53
C SER A 83 -3.69 -1.11 8.44
N PRO A 84 -4.75 -1.62 7.78
CA PRO A 84 -4.59 -2.43 6.58
C PRO A 84 -4.02 -1.56 5.47
N VAL A 85 -2.91 -1.99 4.89
CA VAL A 85 -2.20 -1.27 3.83
C VAL A 85 -1.94 -2.19 2.66
N ARG A 86 -1.71 -1.57 1.51
CA ARG A 86 -1.11 -2.24 0.37
C ARG A 86 0.17 -1.53 0.00
N ILE A 87 1.12 -2.28 -0.52
CA ILE A 87 2.32 -1.73 -1.13
C ILE A 87 2.31 -2.07 -2.62
N LEU A 88 2.80 -1.15 -3.45
CA LEU A 88 2.90 -1.31 -4.90
C LEU A 88 4.36 -1.19 -5.30
N ARG A 89 4.85 -2.03 -6.22
CA ARG A 89 6.25 -1.95 -6.62
C ARG A 89 6.52 -0.62 -7.30
N ALA A 90 7.58 0.06 -6.90
CA ALA A 90 7.82 1.43 -7.36
C ALA A 90 8.22 1.51 -8.84
N THR A 91 8.66 0.40 -9.44
CA THR A 91 8.92 0.27 -10.89
C THR A 91 7.66 0.37 -11.73
N ASP A 92 6.48 0.16 -11.13
CA ASP A 92 5.19 0.19 -11.85
C ASP A 92 4.67 1.62 -12.09
N PHE A 93 5.45 2.63 -11.72
CA PHE A 93 5.15 4.06 -11.88
C PHE A 93 6.13 4.77 -12.83
N GLY A 94 6.80 4.01 -13.70
CA GLY A 94 7.67 4.52 -14.78
C GLY A 94 6.92 5.10 -15.96
#